data_AF-A0A7S1GHH6-F1
#
_entry.id   AF-A0A7S1GHH6-F1
#
_cell.length_a   1.000
_cell.length_b   1.000
_cell.length_c   1.000
_cell.angle_alpha   90.00
_cell.angle_beta   90.00
_cell.angle_gamma   90.00
#
_symmetry.space_group_name_H-M   'P 1'
#
loop_
_entity.id
_entity.type
_entity.pdbx_description
1 polymer ?
#
loop_
_entity_poly.entity_id
_entity_poly.type
_entity_poly.pdbx_seq_one_letter_code
_entity_poly.pdbx_strand_id
1 'polypeptide(L)'
;MMKTKRVLRGRSDEDILDLPVMKDEDKIAALRVMNSMTFATFCDEDSKLVFALLSIRMMAVMCRYGHSTWSPLILASYGGLEAALGNPNVSRRYLALFDEMVKRYPSTRTEGRGLFMVHSLLSQWCEPYSYGIEGTKRGYILGMECGDFEFALFNSAVYMSLAQFGSMPLSVLENDARIFCQQMQDFKIETMLIVAIPVWQVALNLLGEATDEPWILTGEAMDLDEFEAGLASGTHIIARQSLISLRVDVASQFERFDLLEELYKPYVKGRDQAFRGHSANFGISFMEGLVSYKLYRFTGKRKYRKQARRATKRVQGWRKDGVPDCIPVALCLEAEEMVLRDQRQKCRKVEVLRLYNDAIGHAKEFGIWKWEAIFNERAFHVALQVYKDQSTAEPYLQEALQCLERWEAYAKVEWLENRYGMYLSR
;
A
#
# COMPACT_ATOMS: atom_id res chain seq x y z
N MET A 1 3.21 -21.61 -16.86
CA MET A 1 3.36 -20.29 -17.51
C MET A 1 3.66 -20.35 -19.00
N MET A 2 4.72 -21.02 -19.47
CA MET A 2 5.09 -21.05 -20.90
C MET A 2 3.97 -21.50 -21.86
N LYS A 3 3.16 -22.49 -21.47
CA LYS A 3 2.02 -22.95 -22.29
C LYS A 3 0.97 -21.85 -22.47
N THR A 4 0.63 -21.10 -21.42
CA THR A 4 -0.33 -19.98 -21.50
C THR A 4 0.26 -18.80 -22.26
N LYS A 5 1.55 -18.47 -22.04
CA LYS A 5 2.26 -17.47 -22.87
C LYS A 5 2.24 -17.83 -24.36
N ARG A 6 2.32 -19.12 -24.72
CA ARG A 6 2.17 -19.57 -26.11
C ARG A 6 0.74 -19.39 -26.64
N VAL A 7 -0.28 -19.65 -25.81
CA VAL A 7 -1.70 -19.42 -26.19
C VAL A 7 -1.98 -17.92 -26.40
N LEU A 8 -1.34 -17.06 -25.61
CA LEU A 8 -1.43 -15.61 -25.74
C LEU A 8 -0.53 -15.02 -26.82
N ARG A 9 0.46 -15.80 -27.31
CA ARG A 9 1.43 -15.33 -28.29
C ARG A 9 0.72 -15.06 -29.60
N GLY A 10 0.77 -13.80 -30.04
CA GLY A 10 0.14 -13.36 -31.29
C GLY A 10 -1.31 -12.92 -31.15
N ARG A 11 -1.87 -12.87 -29.93
CA ARG A 11 -3.18 -12.23 -29.69
C ARG A 11 -2.99 -10.77 -29.28
N SER A 12 -3.65 -9.88 -30.01
CA SER A 12 -3.88 -8.49 -29.65
C SER A 12 -4.83 -8.38 -28.46
N ASP A 13 -5.02 -7.16 -27.95
CA ASP A 13 -6.01 -6.91 -26.90
C ASP A 13 -7.43 -7.04 -27.45
N GLU A 14 -7.64 -6.62 -28.69
CA GLU A 14 -8.87 -6.80 -29.45
C GLU A 14 -9.19 -8.30 -29.60
N ASP A 15 -8.21 -9.14 -29.95
CA ASP A 15 -8.42 -10.60 -30.04
C ASP A 15 -8.85 -11.23 -28.71
N ILE A 16 -8.48 -10.64 -27.58
CA ILE A 16 -8.89 -11.11 -26.25
C ILE A 16 -10.31 -10.62 -25.92
N LEU A 17 -10.64 -9.38 -26.27
CA LEU A 17 -11.95 -8.77 -26.05
C LEU A 17 -13.04 -9.35 -26.95
N ASP A 18 -12.67 -9.77 -28.17
CA ASP A 18 -13.56 -10.31 -29.19
C ASP A 18 -13.67 -11.84 -29.16
N LEU A 19 -13.15 -12.49 -28.10
CA LEU A 19 -13.41 -13.91 -27.88
C LEU A 19 -14.92 -14.17 -27.88
N PRO A 20 -15.39 -15.32 -28.39
CA PRO A 20 -16.81 -15.64 -28.35
C PRO A 20 -17.25 -15.95 -26.91
N VAL A 21 -18.55 -15.78 -26.63
CA VAL A 21 -19.14 -16.21 -25.35
C VAL A 21 -18.94 -17.73 -25.20
N MET A 22 -18.39 -18.14 -24.07
CA MET A 22 -18.18 -19.55 -23.72
C MET A 22 -19.53 -20.27 -23.62
N LYS A 23 -19.68 -21.39 -24.34
CA LYS A 23 -20.90 -22.22 -24.35
C LYS A 23 -20.76 -23.54 -23.60
N ASP A 24 -19.53 -24.00 -23.36
CA ASP A 24 -19.26 -25.26 -22.65
C ASP A 24 -19.48 -25.07 -21.15
N GLU A 25 -20.60 -25.60 -20.64
CA GLU A 25 -21.02 -25.47 -19.24
C GLU A 25 -20.02 -26.06 -18.25
N ASP A 26 -19.32 -27.14 -18.61
CA ASP A 26 -18.29 -27.74 -17.75
C ASP A 26 -17.10 -26.79 -17.59
N LYS A 27 -16.72 -26.06 -18.64
CA LYS A 27 -15.64 -25.06 -18.53
C LYS A 27 -16.07 -23.84 -17.74
N ILE A 28 -17.32 -23.39 -17.87
CA ILE A 28 -17.86 -22.30 -17.06
C ILE A 28 -17.88 -22.70 -15.58
N ALA A 29 -18.34 -23.92 -15.27
CA ALA A 29 -18.33 -24.46 -13.91
C ALA A 29 -16.90 -24.58 -13.35
N ALA A 30 -15.95 -25.06 -14.15
CA ALA A 30 -14.55 -25.13 -13.77
C ALA A 30 -13.95 -23.75 -13.48
N LEU A 31 -14.26 -22.73 -14.29
CA LEU A 31 -13.84 -21.34 -14.03
C LEU A 31 -14.42 -20.81 -12.72
N ARG A 32 -15.69 -21.08 -12.43
CA ARG A 32 -16.33 -20.68 -11.16
C ARG A 32 -15.60 -21.27 -9.94
N VAL A 33 -15.29 -22.56 -9.98
CA VAL A 33 -14.59 -23.26 -8.89
C VAL A 33 -13.14 -22.77 -8.75
N MET A 34 -12.42 -22.58 -9.86
CA MET A 34 -11.06 -22.02 -9.80
C MET A 34 -11.06 -20.59 -9.25
N ASN A 35 -12.03 -19.77 -9.62
CA ASN A 35 -12.14 -18.40 -9.15
C ASN A 35 -12.42 -18.33 -7.64
N SER A 36 -13.29 -19.19 -7.10
CA SER A 36 -13.54 -19.23 -5.65
C SER A 36 -12.29 -19.65 -4.85
N MET A 37 -11.44 -20.53 -5.40
CA MET A 37 -10.17 -20.90 -4.77
C MET A 37 -9.07 -19.84 -4.90
N THR A 38 -9.17 -18.95 -5.89
CA THR A 38 -8.12 -17.97 -6.19
C THR A 38 -7.90 -17.02 -5.02
N PHE A 39 -8.97 -16.58 -4.36
CA PHE A 39 -8.84 -15.72 -3.18
C PHE A 39 -8.21 -16.43 -1.98
N ALA A 40 -8.72 -17.62 -1.61
CA ALA A 40 -8.19 -18.38 -0.48
C ALA A 40 -6.69 -18.68 -0.66
N THR A 41 -6.27 -19.02 -1.89
CA THR A 41 -4.87 -19.32 -2.21
C THR A 41 -3.97 -18.07 -2.32
N PHE A 42 -4.56 -16.89 -2.51
CA PHE A 42 -3.84 -15.62 -2.49
C PHE A 42 -3.44 -15.22 -1.06
N CYS A 43 -4.33 -15.45 -0.10
CA CYS A 43 -4.15 -15.07 1.30
C CYS A 43 -3.25 -16.04 2.09
N ASP A 44 -3.01 -17.25 1.58
CA ASP A 44 -2.24 -18.30 2.23
C ASP A 44 -0.78 -18.38 1.72
N GLU A 45 0.17 -18.48 2.64
CA GLU A 45 1.61 -18.47 2.33
C GLU A 45 2.03 -19.70 1.53
N ASP A 46 1.53 -20.87 1.92
CA ASP A 46 1.90 -22.16 1.31
C ASP A 46 1.20 -22.39 -0.04
N SER A 47 0.16 -21.60 -0.33
CA SER A 47 -0.67 -21.73 -1.53
C SER A 47 -0.35 -20.74 -2.65
N LYS A 48 0.69 -19.91 -2.55
CA LYS A 48 1.05 -18.94 -3.62
C LYS A 48 1.30 -19.58 -4.98
N LEU A 49 1.88 -20.78 -5.00
CA LEU A 49 2.05 -21.56 -6.23
C LEU A 49 0.70 -22.01 -6.80
N VAL A 50 -0.26 -22.32 -5.93
CA VAL A 50 -1.64 -22.67 -6.34
C VAL A 50 -2.32 -21.45 -6.94
N PHE A 51 -2.23 -20.27 -6.32
CA PHE A 51 -2.73 -19.02 -6.90
C PHE A 51 -2.18 -18.77 -8.31
N ALA A 52 -0.86 -18.93 -8.49
CA ALA A 52 -0.22 -18.77 -9.79
C ALA A 52 -0.74 -19.79 -10.81
N LEU A 53 -0.89 -21.06 -10.42
CA LEU A 53 -1.41 -22.12 -11.29
C LEU A 53 -2.87 -21.87 -11.68
N LEU A 54 -3.72 -21.44 -10.75
CA LEU A 54 -5.11 -21.09 -11.00
C LEU A 54 -5.22 -19.93 -11.99
N SER A 55 -4.49 -18.84 -11.75
CA SER A 55 -4.46 -17.67 -12.64
C SER A 55 -4.04 -18.04 -14.07
N ILE A 56 -2.97 -18.85 -14.20
CA ILE A 56 -2.46 -19.34 -15.50
C ILE A 56 -3.48 -20.26 -16.19
N ARG A 57 -4.16 -21.11 -15.41
CA ARG A 57 -5.11 -22.10 -15.94
C ARG A 57 -6.40 -21.46 -16.38
N MET A 58 -6.97 -20.56 -15.58
CA MET A 58 -8.17 -19.80 -15.92
C MET A 58 -7.95 -18.98 -17.20
N MET A 59 -6.81 -18.29 -17.31
CA MET A 59 -6.46 -17.54 -18.53
C MET A 59 -6.38 -18.44 -19.76
N ALA A 60 -5.77 -19.62 -19.63
CA ALA A 60 -5.69 -20.59 -20.73
C ALA A 60 -7.06 -21.16 -21.12
N VAL A 61 -7.97 -21.38 -20.17
CA VAL A 61 -9.34 -21.83 -20.44
C VAL A 61 -10.12 -20.73 -21.17
N MET A 62 -10.09 -19.50 -20.66
CA MET A 62 -10.73 -18.35 -21.31
C MET A 62 -10.26 -18.19 -22.76
N CYS A 63 -8.94 -18.22 -22.99
CA CYS A 63 -8.41 -18.05 -24.34
C CYS A 63 -8.80 -19.17 -25.32
N ARG A 64 -9.06 -20.39 -24.83
CA ARG A 64 -9.38 -21.55 -25.67
C ARG A 64 -10.88 -21.72 -25.93
N TYR A 65 -11.70 -21.39 -24.95
CA TYR A 65 -13.13 -21.73 -24.96
C TYR A 65 -14.04 -20.50 -25.00
N GLY A 66 -13.48 -19.28 -24.95
CA GLY A 66 -14.24 -18.05 -24.98
C GLY A 66 -14.24 -17.29 -23.65
N HIS A 67 -14.82 -16.09 -23.64
CA HIS A 67 -15.00 -15.33 -22.40
C HIS A 67 -16.25 -15.80 -21.64
N SER A 68 -16.30 -15.51 -20.35
CA SER A 68 -17.45 -15.80 -19.48
C SER A 68 -17.66 -14.64 -18.51
N THR A 69 -18.68 -14.71 -17.66
CA THR A 69 -18.90 -13.72 -16.58
C THR A 69 -17.69 -13.58 -15.64
N TRP A 70 -16.77 -14.56 -15.60
CA TRP A 70 -15.57 -14.52 -14.76
C TRP A 70 -14.36 -13.88 -15.43
N SER A 71 -14.44 -13.58 -16.73
CA SER A 71 -13.31 -13.08 -17.53
C SER A 71 -12.64 -11.83 -16.97
N PRO A 72 -13.36 -10.82 -16.44
CA PRO A 72 -12.72 -9.67 -15.80
C PRO A 72 -11.78 -10.08 -14.65
N LEU A 73 -12.21 -10.99 -13.76
CA LEU A 73 -11.38 -11.46 -12.64
C LEU A 73 -10.17 -12.26 -13.13
N ILE A 74 -10.33 -13.04 -14.21
CA ILE A 74 -9.24 -13.82 -14.81
C ILE A 74 -8.15 -12.89 -15.35
N LEU A 75 -8.55 -11.81 -16.04
CA LEU A 75 -7.64 -10.78 -16.55
C LEU A 75 -6.90 -10.09 -15.41
N ALA A 76 -7.62 -9.67 -14.36
CA ALA A 76 -7.03 -9.02 -13.20
C ALA A 76 -6.01 -9.92 -12.48
N SER A 77 -6.39 -11.19 -12.24
CA SER A 77 -5.53 -12.18 -11.57
C SER A 77 -4.28 -12.51 -12.38
N TYR A 78 -4.43 -12.72 -13.69
CA TYR A 78 -3.31 -13.02 -14.58
C TYR A 78 -2.36 -11.82 -14.72
N GLY A 79 -2.89 -10.62 -14.88
CA GLY A 79 -2.10 -9.39 -14.91
C GLY A 79 -1.31 -9.18 -13.61
N GLY A 80 -1.98 -9.38 -12.46
CA GLY A 80 -1.37 -9.26 -11.14
C GLY A 80 -0.22 -10.26 -10.93
N LEU A 81 -0.39 -11.49 -11.45
CA LEU A 81 0.67 -12.49 -11.45
C LEU A 81 1.87 -12.08 -12.31
N GLU A 82 1.66 -11.58 -13.53
CA GLU A 82 2.77 -11.09 -14.38
C GLU A 82 3.50 -9.90 -13.74
N ALA A 83 2.76 -8.96 -13.12
CA ALA A 83 3.35 -7.86 -12.37
C ALA A 83 4.22 -8.36 -11.20
N ALA A 84 3.71 -9.31 -10.41
CA ALA A 84 4.43 -9.92 -9.29
C ALA A 84 5.73 -10.66 -9.71
N LEU A 85 5.78 -11.14 -10.95
CA LEU A 85 6.94 -11.80 -11.55
C LEU A 85 7.97 -10.83 -12.15
N GLY A 86 7.78 -9.52 -11.94
CA GLY A 86 8.77 -8.49 -12.29
C GLY A 86 8.44 -7.69 -13.55
N ASN A 87 7.20 -7.74 -14.05
CA ASN A 87 6.76 -6.98 -15.22
C ASN A 87 5.62 -6.00 -14.89
N PRO A 88 5.82 -4.99 -14.02
CA PRO A 88 4.74 -4.10 -13.58
C PRO A 88 4.06 -3.33 -14.72
N ASN A 89 4.76 -3.12 -15.85
CA ASN A 89 4.21 -2.42 -17.02
C ASN A 89 3.02 -3.12 -17.68
N VAL A 90 2.85 -4.42 -17.42
CA VAL A 90 1.67 -5.17 -17.91
C VAL A 90 0.38 -4.72 -17.21
N SER A 91 0.47 -4.09 -16.04
CA SER A 91 -0.70 -3.73 -15.25
C SER A 91 -1.62 -2.77 -15.98
N ARG A 92 -1.08 -1.79 -16.73
CA ARG A 92 -1.89 -0.87 -17.55
C ARG A 92 -2.71 -1.61 -18.60
N ARG A 93 -2.10 -2.59 -19.27
CA ARG A 93 -2.77 -3.42 -20.28
C ARG A 93 -3.93 -4.22 -19.67
N TYR A 94 -3.68 -4.92 -18.57
CA TYR A 94 -4.71 -5.77 -17.95
C TYR A 94 -5.80 -4.96 -17.23
N LEU A 95 -5.48 -3.77 -16.74
CA LEU A 95 -6.47 -2.82 -16.24
C LEU A 95 -7.41 -2.36 -17.38
N ALA A 96 -6.85 -1.94 -18.52
CA ALA A 96 -7.66 -1.54 -19.67
C ALA A 96 -8.54 -2.68 -20.21
N LEU A 97 -8.00 -3.90 -20.29
CA LEU A 97 -8.77 -5.10 -20.67
C LEU A 97 -9.89 -5.41 -19.66
N PHE A 98 -9.65 -5.21 -18.36
CA PHE A 98 -10.66 -5.36 -17.32
C PHE A 98 -11.80 -4.35 -17.53
N ASP A 99 -11.47 -3.07 -17.66
CA ASP A 99 -12.47 -1.99 -17.81
C ASP A 99 -13.32 -2.20 -19.06
N GLU A 100 -12.70 -2.58 -20.18
CA GLU A 100 -13.41 -2.82 -21.43
C GLU A 100 -14.30 -4.07 -21.36
N MET A 101 -13.86 -5.14 -20.70
CA MET A 101 -14.70 -6.33 -20.49
C MET A 101 -15.92 -6.02 -19.60
N VAL A 102 -15.75 -5.23 -18.53
CA VAL A 102 -16.86 -4.82 -17.67
C VAL A 102 -17.88 -3.98 -18.44
N LYS A 103 -17.42 -3.07 -19.31
CA LYS A 103 -18.30 -2.27 -20.17
C LYS A 103 -19.09 -3.11 -21.17
N ARG A 104 -18.42 -4.06 -21.84
CA ARG A 104 -19.06 -4.93 -22.87
C ARG A 104 -20.02 -5.95 -22.26
N TYR A 105 -19.72 -6.44 -21.06
CA TYR A 105 -20.50 -7.47 -20.38
C TYR A 105 -20.83 -7.07 -18.93
N PRO A 106 -21.77 -6.13 -18.74
CA PRO A 106 -22.08 -5.59 -17.41
C PRO A 106 -22.58 -6.68 -16.44
N SER A 107 -22.00 -6.69 -15.24
CA SER A 107 -22.41 -7.54 -14.13
C SER A 107 -21.95 -6.90 -12.83
N THR A 108 -22.89 -6.37 -12.05
CA THR A 108 -22.62 -5.70 -10.76
C THR A 108 -21.72 -6.55 -9.85
N ARG A 109 -22.02 -7.84 -9.74
CA ARG A 109 -21.25 -8.79 -8.93
C ARG A 109 -19.83 -8.97 -9.47
N THR A 110 -19.68 -9.23 -10.77
CA THR A 110 -18.37 -9.44 -11.37
C THR A 110 -17.50 -8.20 -11.27
N GLU A 111 -18.08 -7.02 -11.51
CA GLU A 111 -17.41 -5.75 -11.41
C GLU A 111 -16.93 -5.48 -9.98
N GLY A 112 -17.82 -5.61 -8.98
CA GLY A 112 -17.45 -5.42 -7.57
C GLY A 112 -16.31 -6.33 -7.10
N ARG A 113 -16.34 -7.61 -7.48
CA ARG A 113 -15.22 -8.54 -7.21
C ARG A 113 -13.95 -8.18 -7.98
N GLY A 114 -14.12 -7.73 -9.22
CA GLY A 114 -13.05 -7.32 -10.11
C GLY A 114 -12.28 -6.11 -9.60
N LEU A 115 -12.99 -5.10 -9.10
CA LEU A 115 -12.41 -3.89 -8.51
C LEU A 115 -11.49 -4.22 -7.34
N PHE A 116 -11.90 -5.15 -6.45
CA PHE A 116 -11.00 -5.63 -5.38
C PHE A 116 -9.68 -6.18 -5.95
N MET A 117 -9.75 -7.03 -6.98
CA MET A 117 -8.55 -7.64 -7.58
C MET A 117 -7.66 -6.61 -8.27
N VAL A 118 -8.27 -5.71 -9.05
CA VAL A 118 -7.58 -4.63 -9.76
C VAL A 118 -6.85 -3.72 -8.78
N HIS A 119 -7.51 -3.31 -7.70
CA HIS A 119 -6.92 -2.37 -6.74
C HIS A 119 -5.95 -3.04 -5.76
N SER A 120 -6.02 -4.35 -5.60
CA SER A 120 -5.05 -5.12 -4.84
C SER A 120 -3.77 -5.41 -5.63
N LEU A 121 -3.85 -5.57 -6.96
CA LEU A 121 -2.77 -6.19 -7.75
C LEU A 121 -2.24 -5.36 -8.94
N LEU A 122 -3.03 -4.44 -9.49
CA LEU A 122 -2.71 -3.76 -10.74
C LEU A 122 -2.56 -2.25 -10.59
N SER A 123 -3.57 -1.58 -10.02
CA SER A 123 -3.69 -0.13 -10.12
C SER A 123 -2.48 0.63 -9.57
N GLN A 124 -1.88 0.15 -8.48
CA GLN A 124 -0.68 0.76 -7.87
C GLN A 124 0.54 0.83 -8.80
N TRP A 125 0.56 0.05 -9.88
CA TRP A 125 1.66 0.02 -10.85
C TRP A 125 1.46 1.00 -12.01
N CYS A 126 0.26 1.53 -12.20
CA CYS A 126 -0.07 2.28 -13.42
C CYS A 126 -1.02 3.47 -13.23
N GLU A 127 -1.70 3.56 -12.09
CA GLU A 127 -2.64 4.63 -11.75
C GLU A 127 -2.28 5.24 -10.39
N PRO A 128 -2.67 6.51 -10.14
CA PRO A 128 -2.49 7.15 -8.83
C PRO A 128 -3.30 6.48 -7.71
N TYR A 129 -2.88 6.66 -6.47
CA TYR A 129 -3.57 6.18 -5.27
C TYR A 129 -5.06 6.55 -5.20
N SER A 130 -5.42 7.75 -5.66
CA SER A 130 -6.82 8.23 -5.69
C SER A 130 -7.73 7.32 -6.53
N TYR A 131 -7.22 6.79 -7.64
CA TYR A 131 -7.93 5.83 -8.48
C TYR A 131 -8.27 4.55 -7.70
N GLY A 132 -7.35 4.09 -6.85
CA GLY A 132 -7.58 2.95 -5.97
C GLY A 132 -8.65 3.20 -4.91
N ILE A 133 -8.64 4.39 -4.31
CA ILE A 133 -9.63 4.78 -3.30
C ILE A 133 -11.04 4.84 -3.89
N GLU A 134 -11.22 5.53 -5.02
CA GLU A 134 -12.52 5.66 -5.68
C GLU A 134 -13.05 4.31 -6.15
N GLY A 135 -12.20 3.51 -6.79
CA GLY A 135 -12.61 2.22 -7.31
C GLY A 135 -12.91 1.18 -6.22
N THR A 136 -12.21 1.20 -5.09
CA THR A 136 -12.57 0.34 -3.94
C THR A 136 -13.86 0.79 -3.25
N LYS A 137 -14.13 2.10 -3.12
CA LYS A 137 -15.45 2.58 -2.65
C LYS A 137 -16.58 2.11 -3.57
N ARG A 138 -16.38 2.19 -4.89
CA ARG A 138 -17.34 1.66 -5.87
C ARG A 138 -17.52 0.15 -5.70
N GLY A 139 -16.44 -0.60 -5.52
CA GLY A 139 -16.49 -2.05 -5.31
C GLY A 139 -17.28 -2.44 -4.05
N TYR A 140 -17.13 -1.67 -2.97
CA TYR A 140 -17.96 -1.80 -1.77
C TYR A 140 -19.45 -1.62 -2.08
N ILE A 141 -19.82 -0.50 -2.74
CA ILE A 141 -21.22 -0.18 -3.08
C ILE A 141 -21.85 -1.28 -3.95
N LEU A 142 -21.18 -1.67 -5.04
CA LEU A 142 -21.69 -2.71 -5.94
C LEU A 142 -21.84 -4.07 -5.23
N GLY A 143 -20.91 -4.40 -4.33
CA GLY A 143 -20.98 -5.60 -3.50
C GLY A 143 -22.20 -5.58 -2.59
N MET A 144 -22.46 -4.46 -1.90
CA MET A 144 -23.64 -4.28 -1.05
C MET A 144 -24.94 -4.39 -1.85
N GLU A 145 -25.03 -3.73 -3.02
CA GLU A 145 -26.21 -3.74 -3.89
C GLU A 145 -26.58 -5.13 -4.40
N CYS A 146 -25.58 -5.96 -4.72
CA CYS A 146 -25.80 -7.31 -5.26
C CYS A 146 -25.77 -8.43 -4.19
N GLY A 147 -25.71 -8.07 -2.90
CA GLY A 147 -25.66 -8.99 -1.77
C GLY A 147 -24.39 -9.83 -1.68
N ASP A 148 -23.28 -9.35 -2.24
CA ASP A 148 -21.96 -9.97 -2.17
C ASP A 148 -21.10 -9.33 -1.06
N PHE A 149 -21.56 -9.50 0.18
CA PHE A 149 -20.97 -8.85 1.37
C PHE A 149 -19.48 -9.17 1.56
N GLU A 150 -19.06 -10.37 1.18
CA GLU A 150 -17.65 -10.78 1.24
C GLU A 150 -16.77 -9.83 0.44
N PHE A 151 -17.06 -9.65 -0.85
CA PHE A 151 -16.27 -8.77 -1.70
C PHE A 151 -16.56 -7.28 -1.48
N ALA A 152 -17.74 -6.93 -0.98
CA ALA A 152 -17.99 -5.57 -0.51
C ALA A 152 -16.97 -5.20 0.59
N LEU A 153 -16.84 -6.07 1.59
CA LEU A 153 -15.95 -5.82 2.73
C LEU A 153 -14.47 -6.07 2.42
N PHE A 154 -14.16 -6.87 1.40
CA PHE A 154 -12.79 -6.94 0.89
C PHE A 154 -12.38 -5.61 0.25
N ASN A 155 -13.27 -4.99 -0.52
CA ASN A 155 -13.02 -3.67 -1.06
C ASN A 155 -12.86 -2.63 0.05
N SER A 156 -13.66 -2.67 1.11
CA SER A 156 -13.52 -1.71 2.21
C SER A 156 -12.20 -1.87 2.98
N ALA A 157 -11.70 -3.09 3.17
CA ALA A 157 -10.38 -3.30 3.77
C ALA A 157 -9.22 -2.76 2.90
N VAL A 158 -9.30 -2.93 1.57
CA VAL A 158 -8.32 -2.33 0.65
C VAL A 158 -8.43 -0.82 0.65
N TYR A 159 -9.65 -0.28 0.65
CA TYR A 159 -9.90 1.16 0.80
C TYR A 159 -9.20 1.72 2.04
N MET A 160 -9.41 1.12 3.22
CA MET A 160 -8.76 1.53 4.47
C MET A 160 -7.23 1.45 4.36
N SER A 161 -6.71 0.39 3.74
CA SER A 161 -5.28 0.18 3.51
C SER A 161 -4.65 1.21 2.57
N LEU A 162 -5.44 1.84 1.68
CA LEU A 162 -4.98 2.93 0.81
C LEU A 162 -5.13 4.28 1.52
N ALA A 163 -6.25 4.50 2.22
CA ALA A 163 -6.57 5.75 2.91
C ALA A 163 -5.57 6.09 4.04
N GLN A 164 -4.99 5.08 4.71
CA GLN A 164 -3.94 5.28 5.73
C GLN A 164 -2.67 6.00 5.22
N PHE A 165 -2.50 6.12 3.90
CA PHE A 165 -1.42 6.92 3.31
C PHE A 165 -1.68 8.43 3.36
N GLY A 166 -2.83 8.88 3.87
CA GLY A 166 -3.07 10.27 4.24
C GLY A 166 -3.57 11.16 3.12
N SER A 167 -4.46 10.65 2.27
CA SER A 167 -5.17 11.41 1.23
C SER A 167 -6.53 11.95 1.69
N MET A 168 -6.87 11.80 2.97
CA MET A 168 -8.11 12.29 3.58
C MET A 168 -7.92 12.49 5.09
N PRO A 169 -8.82 13.25 5.76
CA PRO A 169 -8.74 13.50 7.19
C PRO A 169 -8.87 12.19 7.99
N LEU A 170 -8.13 12.04 9.10
CA LEU A 170 -8.17 10.83 9.91
C LEU A 170 -9.53 10.56 10.54
N SER A 171 -10.32 11.58 10.86
CA SER A 171 -11.70 11.41 11.38
C SER A 171 -12.62 10.73 10.36
N VAL A 172 -12.45 11.03 9.06
CA VAL A 172 -13.19 10.36 7.99
C VAL A 172 -12.79 8.89 7.91
N LEU A 173 -11.48 8.60 7.96
CA LEU A 173 -10.98 7.23 7.95
C LEU A 173 -11.44 6.45 9.20
N GLU A 174 -11.41 7.07 10.38
CA GLU A 174 -11.87 6.47 11.64
C GLU A 174 -13.35 6.09 11.55
N ASN A 175 -14.20 7.02 11.12
CA ASN A 175 -15.64 6.77 11.02
C ASN A 175 -15.95 5.65 10.01
N ASP A 176 -15.29 5.68 8.85
CA ASP A 176 -15.40 4.61 7.85
C ASP A 176 -14.93 3.27 8.43
N ALA A 177 -13.78 3.26 9.12
CA ALA A 177 -13.21 2.06 9.72
C ALA A 177 -14.13 1.44 10.78
N ARG A 178 -14.73 2.27 11.65
CA ARG A 178 -15.72 1.85 12.64
C ARG A 178 -16.90 1.13 11.98
N ILE A 179 -17.47 1.71 10.93
CA ILE A 179 -18.59 1.12 10.18
C ILE A 179 -18.16 -0.21 9.54
N PHE A 180 -17.04 -0.22 8.83
CA PHE A 180 -16.60 -1.40 8.10
C PHE A 180 -16.17 -2.54 9.01
N CYS A 181 -15.48 -2.27 10.12
CA CYS A 181 -15.13 -3.27 11.12
C CYS A 181 -16.39 -3.89 11.74
N GLN A 182 -17.40 -3.08 12.08
CA GLN A 182 -18.68 -3.59 12.59
C GLN A 182 -19.36 -4.50 11.55
N GLN A 183 -19.44 -4.08 10.29
CA GLN A 183 -20.01 -4.90 9.21
C GLN A 183 -19.22 -6.20 9.02
N MET A 184 -17.88 -6.16 9.04
CA MET A 184 -17.05 -7.35 8.96
C MET A 184 -17.31 -8.32 10.11
N GLN A 185 -17.57 -7.82 11.31
CA GLN A 185 -17.97 -8.65 12.45
C GLN A 185 -19.36 -9.27 12.24
N ASP A 186 -20.36 -8.45 11.86
CA ASP A 186 -21.74 -8.89 11.67
C ASP A 186 -21.87 -9.95 10.57
N PHE A 187 -21.15 -9.77 9.46
CA PHE A 187 -21.11 -10.70 8.33
C PHE A 187 -20.06 -11.80 8.46
N LYS A 188 -19.32 -11.85 9.57
CA LYS A 188 -18.27 -12.85 9.87
C LYS A 188 -17.14 -12.92 8.83
N ILE A 189 -16.74 -11.76 8.32
CA ILE A 189 -15.61 -11.62 7.38
C ILE A 189 -14.31 -11.45 8.18
N GLU A 190 -13.96 -12.46 8.98
CA GLU A 190 -12.82 -12.44 9.91
C GLU A 190 -11.48 -12.18 9.21
N THR A 191 -11.33 -12.67 7.97
CA THR A 191 -10.09 -12.53 7.18
C THR A 191 -9.74 -11.07 6.89
N MET A 192 -10.74 -10.20 6.74
CA MET A 192 -10.50 -8.76 6.53
C MET A 192 -10.63 -7.96 7.81
N LEU A 193 -11.45 -8.41 8.78
CA LEU A 193 -11.55 -7.76 10.08
C LEU A 193 -10.18 -7.66 10.77
N ILE A 194 -9.42 -8.75 10.74
CA ILE A 194 -8.06 -8.81 11.31
C ILE A 194 -7.04 -7.94 10.56
N VAL A 195 -7.35 -7.45 9.36
CA VAL A 195 -6.50 -6.50 8.63
C VAL A 195 -6.95 -5.05 8.90
N ALA A 196 -8.25 -4.84 9.05
CA ALA A 196 -8.89 -3.54 9.20
C ALA A 196 -8.77 -2.96 10.62
N ILE A 197 -8.90 -3.78 11.67
CA ILE A 197 -8.85 -3.35 13.08
C ILE A 197 -7.57 -2.54 13.40
N PRO A 198 -6.36 -2.98 13.02
CA PRO A 198 -5.15 -2.19 13.28
C PRO A 198 -5.14 -0.82 12.59
N VAL A 199 -5.75 -0.71 11.40
CA VAL A 199 -5.88 0.59 10.70
C VAL A 199 -6.80 1.52 11.48
N TRP A 200 -7.91 1.00 12.00
CA TRP A 200 -8.83 1.76 12.86
C TRP A 200 -8.11 2.27 14.11
N GLN A 201 -7.37 1.40 14.82
CA GLN A 201 -6.66 1.81 16.02
C GLN A 201 -5.56 2.84 15.74
N VAL A 202 -4.85 2.73 14.61
CA VAL A 202 -3.88 3.76 14.22
C VAL A 202 -4.54 5.10 13.97
N ALA A 203 -5.73 5.13 13.35
CA ALA A 203 -6.46 6.38 13.16
C ALA A 203 -6.82 7.02 14.51
N LEU A 204 -7.36 6.25 15.45
CA LEU A 204 -7.66 6.71 16.81
C LEU A 204 -6.42 7.24 17.54
N ASN A 205 -5.30 6.52 17.46
CA ASN A 205 -4.05 6.92 18.10
C ASN A 205 -3.49 8.23 17.52
N LEU A 206 -3.57 8.41 16.20
CA LEU A 206 -3.06 9.62 15.55
C LEU A 206 -3.97 10.83 15.72
N LEU A 207 -5.29 10.63 15.85
CA LEU A 207 -6.24 11.67 16.25
C LEU A 207 -5.94 12.25 17.64
N GLY A 208 -5.18 11.53 18.48
CA GLY A 208 -4.69 12.05 19.77
C GLY A 208 -5.69 11.97 20.91
N GLU A 209 -6.82 11.30 20.72
CA GLU A 209 -7.84 11.14 21.76
C GLU A 209 -7.66 9.87 22.60
N ALA A 210 -6.78 8.96 22.17
CA ALA A 210 -6.70 7.60 22.71
C ALA A 210 -5.59 7.35 23.75
N THR A 211 -4.40 7.97 23.63
CA THR A 211 -3.22 7.62 24.44
C THR A 211 -2.10 8.65 24.37
N ASP A 212 -1.33 8.78 25.48
CA ASP A 212 -0.06 9.53 25.53
C ASP A 212 1.09 8.82 24.79
N GLU A 213 0.91 7.55 24.44
CA GLU A 213 1.87 6.73 23.70
C GLU A 213 1.28 6.21 22.38
N PRO A 214 1.14 7.05 21.33
CA PRO A 214 0.46 6.68 20.08
C PRO A 214 1.05 5.47 19.35
N TRP A 215 2.28 5.08 19.65
CA TRP A 215 2.96 3.88 19.11
C TRP A 215 2.55 2.56 19.76
N ILE A 216 1.77 2.59 20.84
CA ILE A 216 1.15 1.40 21.44
C ILE A 216 -0.28 1.31 20.90
N LEU A 217 -0.53 0.32 20.05
CA LEU A 217 -1.82 0.13 19.38
C LEU A 217 -2.83 -0.55 20.32
N THR A 218 -3.15 0.10 21.43
CA THR A 218 -4.16 -0.35 22.40
C THR A 218 -5.18 0.78 22.62
N GLY A 219 -6.46 0.46 22.56
CA GLY A 219 -7.56 1.40 22.75
C GLY A 219 -8.91 0.76 22.41
N GLU A 220 -9.82 1.57 21.85
CA GLU A 220 -11.20 1.14 21.57
C GLU A 220 -11.28 -0.04 20.58
N ALA A 221 -10.44 -0.05 19.54
CA ALA A 221 -10.56 -1.00 18.45
C ALA A 221 -9.80 -2.31 18.70
N MET A 222 -8.72 -2.28 19.50
CA MET A 222 -7.91 -3.45 19.82
C MET A 222 -7.04 -3.27 21.05
N ASP A 223 -6.55 -4.39 21.60
CA ASP A 223 -5.36 -4.44 22.43
C ASP A 223 -4.21 -5.10 21.66
N LEU A 224 -3.02 -4.49 21.66
CA LEU A 224 -1.88 -4.96 20.88
C LEU A 224 -1.40 -6.35 21.29
N ASP A 225 -1.27 -6.60 22.60
CA ASP A 225 -0.70 -7.85 23.11
C ASP A 225 -1.67 -9.02 22.87
N GLU A 226 -2.97 -8.81 23.13
CA GLU A 226 -4.01 -9.79 22.83
C GLU A 226 -4.08 -10.09 21.33
N PHE A 227 -3.98 -9.06 20.49
CA PHE A 227 -4.04 -9.20 19.04
C PHE A 227 -2.83 -9.98 18.50
N GLU A 228 -1.62 -9.69 19.00
CA GLU A 228 -0.41 -10.44 18.62
C GLU A 228 -0.44 -11.89 19.11
N ALA A 229 -0.96 -12.14 20.31
CA ALA A 229 -1.19 -13.50 20.81
C ALA A 229 -2.17 -14.28 19.93
N GLY A 230 -3.27 -13.63 19.51
CA GLY A 230 -4.22 -14.20 18.57
C GLY A 230 -3.58 -14.55 17.23
N LEU A 231 -2.77 -13.64 16.67
CA LEU A 231 -2.03 -13.86 15.44
C LEU A 231 -1.02 -14.99 15.54
N ALA A 232 -0.42 -15.26 16.71
CA ALA A 232 0.57 -16.33 16.89
C ALA A 232 -0.01 -17.73 16.65
N SER A 233 -1.33 -17.90 16.82
CA SER A 233 -2.03 -19.18 16.73
C SER A 233 -2.40 -19.62 15.31
N GLY A 234 -2.27 -18.76 14.29
CA GLY A 234 -2.74 -19.04 12.91
C GLY A 234 -1.76 -18.71 11.77
N THR A 235 -2.20 -18.89 10.52
CA THR A 235 -1.46 -18.56 9.27
C THR A 235 -1.89 -17.20 8.68
N HIS A 236 -1.93 -16.15 9.50
CA HIS A 236 -2.40 -14.82 9.09
C HIS A 236 -1.28 -13.90 8.56
N ILE A 237 -0.60 -14.29 7.47
CA ILE A 237 0.58 -13.54 6.97
C ILE A 237 0.25 -12.10 6.57
N ILE A 238 -0.88 -11.87 5.90
CA ILE A 238 -1.31 -10.53 5.48
C ILE A 238 -1.58 -9.65 6.70
N ALA A 239 -2.30 -10.18 7.70
CA ALA A 239 -2.60 -9.46 8.93
C ALA A 239 -1.32 -9.12 9.73
N ARG A 240 -0.43 -10.11 9.90
CA ARG A 240 0.89 -9.89 10.55
C ARG A 240 1.70 -8.82 9.81
N GLN A 241 1.75 -8.87 8.48
CA GLN A 241 2.47 -7.88 7.69
C GLN A 241 1.81 -6.50 7.77
N SER A 242 0.47 -6.44 7.76
CA SER A 242 -0.28 -5.18 7.91
C SER A 242 0.03 -4.54 9.27
N LEU A 243 -0.14 -5.30 10.35
CA LEU A 243 0.13 -4.84 11.71
C LEU A 243 1.56 -4.32 11.86
N ILE A 244 2.56 -5.09 11.43
CA ILE A 244 3.94 -4.65 11.58
C ILE A 244 4.28 -3.45 10.71
N SER A 245 3.63 -3.30 9.55
CA SER A 245 3.82 -2.12 8.70
C SER A 245 3.26 -0.86 9.37
N LEU A 246 2.10 -0.95 9.99
CA LEU A 246 1.49 0.11 10.80
C LEU A 246 2.36 0.47 12.00
N ARG A 247 2.83 -0.54 12.76
CA ARG A 247 3.72 -0.31 13.91
C ARG A 247 5.03 0.36 13.51
N VAL A 248 5.65 -0.06 12.40
CA VAL A 248 6.86 0.57 11.85
C VAL A 248 6.60 2.01 11.40
N ASP A 249 5.44 2.26 10.78
CA ASP A 249 5.05 3.60 10.36
C ASP A 249 4.88 4.54 11.56
N VAL A 250 4.07 4.16 12.54
CA VAL A 250 3.84 4.96 13.75
C VAL A 250 5.14 5.14 14.54
N ALA A 251 5.91 4.07 14.78
CA ALA A 251 7.21 4.18 15.46
C ALA A 251 8.19 5.11 14.72
N SER A 252 8.16 5.13 13.38
CA SER A 252 8.95 6.05 12.56
C SER A 252 8.50 7.49 12.69
N GLN A 253 7.19 7.74 12.74
CA GLN A 253 6.62 9.07 12.95
C GLN A 253 7.02 9.63 14.32
N PHE A 254 6.99 8.84 15.39
CA PHE A 254 7.32 9.29 16.74
C PHE A 254 8.80 9.08 17.16
N GLU A 255 9.70 8.84 16.20
CA GLU A 255 11.14 8.63 16.42
C GLU A 255 11.48 7.57 17.49
N ARG A 256 10.65 6.52 17.62
CA ARG A 256 10.89 5.39 18.51
C ARG A 256 11.91 4.42 17.92
N PHE A 257 13.18 4.83 17.91
CA PHE A 257 14.27 4.06 17.29
C PHE A 257 14.53 2.71 17.95
N ASP A 258 14.29 2.61 19.25
CA ASP A 258 14.31 1.37 20.04
C ASP A 258 13.31 0.35 19.47
N LEU A 259 12.05 0.76 19.34
CA LEU A 259 10.98 -0.06 18.77
C LEU A 259 11.23 -0.37 17.29
N LEU A 260 11.72 0.60 16.51
CA LEU A 260 12.08 0.38 15.12
C LEU A 260 13.17 -0.70 14.97
N GLU A 261 14.20 -0.73 15.83
CA GLU A 261 15.24 -1.77 15.75
C GLU A 261 14.66 -3.18 15.98
N GLU A 262 13.69 -3.31 16.89
CA GLU A 262 12.98 -4.56 17.18
C GLU A 262 12.12 -5.02 15.99
N LEU A 263 11.28 -4.12 15.47
CA LEU A 263 10.33 -4.42 14.40
C LEU A 263 10.99 -4.63 13.04
N TYR A 264 12.19 -4.09 12.82
CA TYR A 264 12.80 -4.02 11.49
C TYR A 264 12.99 -5.39 10.83
N LYS A 265 13.51 -6.38 11.57
CA LYS A 265 13.78 -7.72 11.02
C LYS A 265 12.47 -8.42 10.61
N PRO A 266 11.45 -8.54 11.47
CA PRO A 266 10.17 -9.13 11.06
C PRO A 266 9.48 -8.34 9.94
N TYR A 267 9.59 -7.01 9.93
CA TYR A 267 9.05 -6.16 8.86
C TYR A 267 9.62 -6.48 7.47
N VAL A 268 10.96 -6.57 7.36
CA VAL A 268 11.62 -6.91 6.09
C VAL A 268 11.31 -8.36 5.68
N LYS A 269 11.28 -9.28 6.65
CA LYS A 269 10.95 -10.69 6.40
C LYS A 269 9.53 -10.84 5.83
N GLY A 270 8.56 -10.20 6.46
CA GLY A 270 7.17 -10.30 6.03
C GLY A 270 6.92 -9.65 4.66
N ARG A 271 7.61 -8.54 4.32
CA ARG A 271 7.62 -8.02 2.94
C ARG A 271 8.13 -9.05 1.93
N ASP A 272 9.25 -9.71 2.23
CA ASP A 272 9.82 -10.71 1.31
C ASP A 272 8.94 -11.94 1.16
N GLN A 273 8.14 -12.26 2.18
CA GLN A 273 7.13 -13.32 2.15
C GLN A 273 5.84 -12.85 1.46
N ALA A 274 5.46 -11.58 1.53
CA ALA A 274 4.24 -11.07 0.92
C ALA A 274 4.21 -11.27 -0.60
N PHE A 275 3.01 -11.38 -1.15
CA PHE A 275 2.84 -11.49 -2.60
C PHE A 275 3.38 -10.23 -3.27
N ARG A 276 4.43 -10.33 -4.08
CA ARG A 276 5.18 -9.17 -4.65
C ARG A 276 4.30 -8.18 -5.42
N GLY A 277 3.23 -8.66 -6.04
CA GLY A 277 2.28 -7.82 -6.78
C GLY A 277 1.26 -7.09 -5.90
N HIS A 278 1.24 -7.27 -4.58
CA HIS A 278 0.24 -6.65 -3.70
C HIS A 278 0.47 -5.14 -3.53
N SER A 279 -0.61 -4.36 -3.50
CA SER A 279 -0.64 -2.89 -3.36
C SER A 279 0.19 -2.35 -2.19
N ALA A 280 0.08 -2.96 -1.01
CA ALA A 280 0.85 -2.61 0.18
C ALA A 280 2.39 -2.62 -0.01
N ASN A 281 2.94 -3.41 -0.95
CA ASN A 281 4.39 -3.51 -1.13
C ASN A 281 5.05 -2.20 -1.56
N PHE A 282 4.30 -1.32 -2.22
CA PHE A 282 4.77 0.01 -2.56
C PHE A 282 5.12 0.79 -1.29
N GLY A 283 4.12 0.99 -0.40
CA GLY A 283 4.29 1.76 0.82
C GLY A 283 5.31 1.13 1.76
N ILE A 284 5.30 -0.20 1.84
CA ILE A 284 6.28 -0.98 2.62
C ILE A 284 7.72 -0.75 2.10
N SER A 285 7.92 -0.67 0.79
CA SER A 285 9.26 -0.46 0.22
C SER A 285 9.79 0.95 0.45
N PHE A 286 8.91 1.95 0.40
CA PHE A 286 9.27 3.32 0.79
C PHE A 286 9.68 3.39 2.27
N MET A 287 8.83 2.88 3.15
CA MET A 287 9.06 2.92 4.60
C MET A 287 10.29 2.11 5.01
N GLU A 288 10.56 0.96 4.37
CA GLU A 288 11.84 0.24 4.54
C GLU A 288 13.02 1.17 4.28
N GLY A 289 13.02 1.87 3.15
CA GLY A 289 14.12 2.78 2.78
C GLY A 289 14.30 3.88 3.81
N LEU A 290 13.21 4.58 4.15
CA LEU A 290 13.22 5.71 5.08
C LEU A 290 13.68 5.28 6.47
N VAL A 291 13.10 4.22 7.03
CA VAL A 291 13.46 3.68 8.35
C VAL A 291 14.90 3.18 8.35
N SER A 292 15.37 2.56 7.27
CA SER A 292 16.78 2.13 7.17
C SER A 292 17.74 3.33 7.20
N TYR A 293 17.41 4.45 6.56
CA TYR A 293 18.22 5.67 6.63
C TYR A 293 18.18 6.29 8.04
N LYS A 294 17.01 6.35 8.67
CA LYS A 294 16.83 6.79 10.06
C LYS A 294 17.66 5.95 11.04
N LEU A 295 17.51 4.62 11.01
CA LEU A 295 18.25 3.67 11.85
C LEU A 295 19.76 3.71 11.59
N TYR A 296 20.20 3.94 10.36
CA TYR A 296 21.63 4.11 10.08
C TYR A 296 22.19 5.37 10.74
N ARG A 297 21.48 6.50 10.69
CA ARG A 297 21.91 7.74 11.38
C ARG A 297 21.95 7.57 12.89
N PHE A 298 20.95 6.89 13.45
CA PHE A 298 20.87 6.65 14.90
C PHE A 298 21.94 5.69 15.40
N THR A 299 22.15 4.56 14.70
CA THR A 299 22.99 3.46 15.21
C THR A 299 24.40 3.41 14.63
N GLY A 300 24.65 4.05 13.47
CA GLY A 300 25.87 3.87 12.69
C GLY A 300 26.07 2.48 12.07
N LYS A 301 25.15 1.51 12.30
CA LYS A 301 25.30 0.12 11.86
C LYS A 301 25.19 0.02 10.33
N ARG A 302 26.29 -0.40 9.68
CA ARG A 302 26.38 -0.51 8.20
C ARG A 302 25.30 -1.39 7.54
N LYS A 303 24.70 -2.33 8.29
CA LYS A 303 23.60 -3.19 7.81
C LYS A 303 22.42 -2.35 7.29
N TYR A 304 22.04 -1.30 8.03
CA TYR A 304 20.91 -0.44 7.68
C TYR A 304 21.20 0.40 6.44
N ARG A 305 22.43 0.92 6.29
CA ARG A 305 22.83 1.60 5.05
C ARG A 305 22.74 0.69 3.82
N LYS A 306 23.12 -0.59 3.95
CA LYS A 306 23.01 -1.56 2.85
C LYS A 306 21.55 -1.83 2.49
N GLN A 307 20.67 -1.92 3.48
CA GLN A 307 19.24 -2.11 3.27
C GLN A 307 18.57 -0.88 2.67
N ALA A 308 18.87 0.32 3.17
CA ALA A 308 18.39 1.58 2.63
C ALA A 308 18.71 1.72 1.14
N ARG A 309 19.94 1.39 0.74
CA ARG A 309 20.36 1.37 -0.68
C ARG A 309 19.60 0.36 -1.53
N ARG A 310 19.23 -0.80 -0.97
CA ARG A 310 18.46 -1.82 -1.69
C ARG A 310 17.03 -1.35 -1.91
N ALA A 311 16.38 -0.81 -0.88
CA ALA A 311 15.05 -0.23 -0.97
C ALA A 311 15.02 0.93 -1.98
N THR A 312 15.96 1.86 -1.88
CA THR A 312 16.08 3.00 -2.80
C THR A 312 16.25 2.56 -4.24
N LYS A 313 17.12 1.57 -4.52
CA LYS A 313 17.26 1.00 -5.87
C LYS A 313 15.97 0.36 -6.39
N ARG A 314 15.19 -0.28 -5.52
CA ARG A 314 13.90 -0.90 -5.88
C ARG A 314 12.91 0.17 -6.31
N VAL A 315 12.70 1.19 -5.48
CA VAL A 315 11.77 2.30 -5.74
C VAL A 315 12.19 3.10 -6.98
N GLN A 316 13.50 3.33 -7.16
CA GLN A 316 14.04 3.98 -8.37
C GLN A 316 13.88 3.11 -9.63
N GLY A 317 13.87 1.78 -9.50
CA GLY A 317 13.52 0.87 -10.59
C GLY A 317 12.08 1.09 -11.06
N TRP A 318 11.13 1.11 -10.12
CA TRP A 318 9.72 1.36 -10.41
C TRP A 318 9.45 2.76 -10.98
N ARG A 319 10.19 3.79 -10.51
CA ARG A 319 10.15 5.11 -11.12
C ARG A 319 10.54 5.08 -12.60
N LYS A 320 11.57 4.30 -12.97
CA LYS A 320 12.00 4.12 -14.38
C LYS A 320 10.97 3.35 -15.20
N ASP A 321 10.27 2.41 -14.56
CA ASP A 321 9.17 1.67 -15.17
C ASP A 321 7.90 2.54 -15.35
N GLY A 322 7.88 3.77 -14.82
CA GLY A 322 6.78 4.72 -15.00
C GLY A 322 5.63 4.56 -14.01
N VAL A 323 5.89 3.95 -12.84
CA VAL A 323 4.89 3.88 -11.76
C VAL A 323 4.63 5.29 -11.22
N PRO A 324 3.41 5.85 -11.34
CA PRO A 324 3.15 7.28 -11.10
C PRO A 324 3.54 7.75 -9.69
N ASP A 325 3.06 7.05 -8.66
CA ASP A 325 3.24 7.48 -7.27
C ASP A 325 4.66 7.26 -6.74
N CYS A 326 5.53 6.55 -7.48
CA CYS A 326 6.92 6.31 -7.07
C CYS A 326 7.77 7.58 -7.05
N ILE A 327 7.39 8.62 -7.79
CA ILE A 327 8.21 9.82 -7.98
C ILE A 327 8.56 10.51 -6.65
N PRO A 328 7.59 10.94 -5.82
CA PRO A 328 7.88 11.64 -4.56
C PRO A 328 8.74 10.80 -3.60
N VAL A 329 8.38 9.53 -3.41
CA VAL A 329 9.11 8.64 -2.49
C VAL A 329 10.53 8.32 -2.99
N ALA A 330 10.73 8.22 -4.31
CA ALA A 330 12.06 8.02 -4.91
C ALA A 330 12.98 9.23 -4.68
N LEU A 331 12.43 10.44 -4.86
CA LEU A 331 13.14 11.71 -4.66
C LEU A 331 13.53 11.88 -3.18
N CYS A 332 12.60 11.60 -2.26
CA CYS A 332 12.89 11.62 -0.83
C CYS A 332 14.03 10.65 -0.47
N LEU A 333 13.98 9.39 -0.93
CA LEU A 333 15.04 8.41 -0.65
C LEU A 333 16.38 8.78 -1.31
N GLU A 334 16.35 9.44 -2.46
CA GLU A 334 17.55 9.97 -3.12
C GLU A 334 18.20 11.10 -2.30
N ALA A 335 17.39 12.00 -1.74
CA ALA A 335 17.86 13.04 -0.83
C ALA A 335 18.52 12.42 0.41
N GLU A 336 17.86 11.43 1.02
CA GLU A 336 18.36 10.69 2.18
C GLU A 336 19.70 9.98 1.89
N GLU A 337 19.84 9.34 0.72
CA GLU A 337 21.10 8.72 0.28
C GLU A 337 22.21 9.77 0.08
N MET A 338 21.88 10.91 -0.52
CA MET A 338 22.84 11.96 -0.85
C MET A 338 23.41 12.62 0.41
N VAL A 339 22.57 12.86 1.42
CA VAL A 339 23.00 13.33 2.74
C VAL A 339 24.09 12.43 3.35
N LEU A 340 24.02 11.11 3.14
CA LEU A 340 24.96 10.15 3.73
C LEU A 340 26.23 9.91 2.91
N ARG A 341 26.32 10.41 1.67
CA ARG A 341 27.52 10.29 0.84
C ARG A 341 28.55 11.38 1.16
N ASP A 342 28.16 12.42 1.89
CA ASP A 342 28.99 13.58 2.13
C ASP A 342 29.53 13.63 3.57
N GLN A 343 30.78 13.19 3.77
CA GLN A 343 31.53 13.42 5.02
C GLN A 343 32.21 14.80 5.07
N ARG A 344 32.07 15.64 4.03
CA ARG A 344 32.70 16.98 3.93
C ARG A 344 31.68 18.14 3.83
N GLN A 345 30.41 17.86 4.13
CA GLN A 345 29.29 18.74 4.56
C GLN A 345 28.96 20.05 3.83
N LYS A 346 29.75 20.54 2.86
CA LYS A 346 29.51 21.87 2.25
C LYS A 346 29.00 21.87 0.82
N CYS A 347 29.09 20.78 0.05
CA CYS A 347 28.98 20.90 -1.41
C CYS A 347 27.66 20.52 -2.05
N ARG A 348 26.59 20.16 -1.31
CA ARG A 348 25.31 19.76 -1.94
C ARG A 348 24.02 20.18 -1.22
N LYS A 349 24.08 21.12 -0.27
CA LYS A 349 22.86 21.59 0.44
C LYS A 349 21.73 21.92 -0.54
N VAL A 350 22.04 22.69 -1.58
CA VAL A 350 21.07 23.11 -2.62
C VAL A 350 20.46 21.89 -3.33
N GLU A 351 21.27 20.91 -3.73
CA GLU A 351 20.77 19.72 -4.42
C GLU A 351 19.90 18.83 -3.53
N VAL A 352 20.28 18.66 -2.25
CA VAL A 352 19.51 17.85 -1.29
C VAL A 352 18.16 18.48 -1.03
N LEU A 353 18.14 19.79 -0.74
CA LEU A 353 16.90 20.51 -0.48
C LEU A 353 16.03 20.59 -1.73
N ARG A 354 16.62 20.69 -2.94
CA ARG A 354 15.85 20.58 -4.19
C ARG A 354 15.15 19.23 -4.31
N LEU A 355 15.82 18.12 -3.99
CA LEU A 355 15.18 16.79 -4.03
C LEU A 355 14.03 16.67 -3.02
N TYR A 356 14.17 17.24 -1.82
CA TYR A 356 13.06 17.30 -0.86
C TYR A 356 11.91 18.18 -1.37
N ASN A 357 12.21 19.37 -1.89
CA ASN A 357 11.21 20.28 -2.45
C ASN A 357 10.45 19.67 -3.63
N ASP A 358 11.16 18.99 -4.53
CA ASP A 358 10.55 18.26 -5.65
C ASP A 358 9.65 17.12 -5.12
N ALA A 359 10.08 16.40 -4.07
CA ALA A 359 9.26 15.36 -3.43
C ALA A 359 8.00 15.94 -2.76
N ILE A 360 8.13 17.06 -2.05
CA ILE A 360 7.03 17.79 -1.40
C ILE A 360 6.03 18.28 -2.46
N GLY A 361 6.52 18.91 -3.54
CA GLY A 361 5.69 19.39 -4.65
C GLY A 361 4.84 18.29 -5.26
N HIS A 362 5.43 17.12 -5.54
CA HIS A 362 4.66 15.97 -6.03
C HIS A 362 3.68 15.40 -5.02
N ALA A 363 4.03 15.33 -3.72
CA ALA A 363 3.09 14.88 -2.70
C ALA A 363 1.87 15.80 -2.60
N LYS A 364 2.09 17.11 -2.72
CA LYS A 364 1.05 18.14 -2.73
C LYS A 364 0.16 18.04 -3.98
N GLU A 365 0.75 17.86 -5.15
CA GLU A 365 0.02 17.62 -6.41
C GLU A 365 -0.86 16.37 -6.33
N PHE A 366 -0.38 15.31 -5.67
CA PHE A 366 -1.13 14.07 -5.49
C PHE A 366 -2.15 14.14 -4.35
N GLY A 367 -2.13 15.20 -3.54
CA GLY A 367 -3.01 15.36 -2.39
C GLY A 367 -2.75 14.37 -1.26
N ILE A 368 -1.49 13.94 -1.07
CA ILE A 368 -1.11 12.95 -0.04
C ILE A 368 -0.43 13.68 1.12
N TRP A 369 -1.24 14.18 2.07
CA TRP A 369 -0.82 15.06 3.17
C TRP A 369 0.18 14.40 4.12
N LYS A 370 0.03 13.10 4.39
CA LYS A 370 1.02 12.37 5.22
C LYS A 370 2.40 12.35 4.58
N TRP A 371 2.50 12.18 3.26
CA TRP A 371 3.79 12.21 2.58
C TRP A 371 4.37 13.62 2.57
N GLU A 372 3.54 14.63 2.30
CA GLU A 372 3.93 16.03 2.39
C GLU A 372 4.49 16.37 3.78
N ALA A 373 3.80 15.95 4.85
CA ALA A 373 4.24 16.09 6.23
C ALA A 373 5.57 15.35 6.48
N ILE A 374 5.68 14.08 6.08
CA ILE A 374 6.91 13.29 6.27
C ILE A 374 8.08 13.96 5.54
N PHE A 375 7.93 14.39 4.28
CA PHE A 375 9.02 14.98 3.51
C PHE A 375 9.46 16.33 4.06
N ASN A 376 8.51 17.18 4.46
CA ASN A 376 8.80 18.42 5.18
C ASN A 376 9.55 18.12 6.48
N GLU A 377 9.10 17.17 7.30
CA GLU A 377 9.78 16.79 8.54
C GLU A 377 11.22 16.29 8.24
N ARG A 378 11.40 15.48 7.19
CA ARG A 378 12.75 15.02 6.79
C ARG A 378 13.64 16.18 6.34
N ALA A 379 13.12 17.12 5.58
CA ALA A 379 13.85 18.31 5.15
C ALA A 379 14.23 19.20 6.35
N PHE A 380 13.30 19.42 7.28
CA PHE A 380 13.54 20.09 8.56
C PHE A 380 14.70 19.44 9.33
N HIS A 381 14.64 18.13 9.57
CA HIS A 381 15.69 17.40 10.29
C HIS A 381 17.04 17.52 9.61
N VAL A 382 17.09 17.42 8.27
CA VAL A 382 18.34 17.54 7.53
C VAL A 382 18.90 18.97 7.59
N ALA A 383 18.07 19.99 7.39
CA ALA A 383 18.47 21.39 7.48
C ALA A 383 19.01 21.73 8.88
N LEU A 384 18.29 21.33 9.93
CA LEU A 384 18.64 21.61 11.31
C LEU A 384 19.84 20.77 11.79
N GLN A 385 19.79 19.45 11.64
CA GLN A 385 20.75 18.55 12.28
C GLN A 385 22.02 18.35 11.45
N VAL A 386 21.93 18.35 10.12
CA VAL A 386 23.07 18.10 9.23
C VAL A 386 23.71 19.41 8.77
N TYR A 387 22.91 20.34 8.27
CA TYR A 387 23.43 21.62 7.75
C TYR A 387 23.56 22.72 8.80
N LYS A 388 23.00 22.52 9.99
CA LYS A 388 23.01 23.51 11.08
C LYS A 388 22.43 24.86 10.64
N ASP A 389 21.41 24.81 9.79
CA ASP A 389 20.77 26.00 9.22
C ASP A 389 19.31 26.07 9.68
N GLN A 390 19.12 26.78 10.80
CA GLN A 390 17.80 26.97 11.39
C GLN A 390 16.88 27.76 10.44
N SER A 391 17.35 28.86 9.84
CA SER A 391 16.53 29.70 8.95
C SER A 391 15.94 28.92 7.77
N THR A 392 16.67 27.91 7.27
CA THR A 392 16.18 27.00 6.24
C THR A 392 15.25 25.92 6.79
N ALA A 393 15.42 25.53 8.06
CA ALA A 393 14.66 24.46 8.69
C ALA A 393 13.25 24.90 9.10
N GLU A 394 13.08 26.11 9.68
CA GLU A 394 11.80 26.58 10.25
C GLU A 394 10.61 26.48 9.29
N PRO A 395 10.70 26.89 8.01
CA PRO A 395 9.58 26.80 7.09
C PRO A 395 9.11 25.35 6.86
N TYR A 396 10.04 24.39 6.81
CA TYR A 396 9.67 22.98 6.67
C TYR A 396 8.94 22.45 7.90
N LEU A 397 9.28 22.91 9.11
CA LEU A 397 8.55 22.51 10.31
C LEU A 397 7.12 23.06 10.29
N GLN A 398 6.95 24.32 9.90
CA GLN A 398 5.62 24.95 9.78
C GLN A 398 4.75 24.23 8.75
N GLU A 399 5.27 23.96 7.56
CA GLU A 399 4.55 23.22 6.52
C GLU A 399 4.23 21.78 6.95
N ALA A 400 5.14 21.10 7.67
CA ALA A 400 4.87 19.78 8.24
C ALA A 400 3.68 19.81 9.21
N LEU A 401 3.63 20.80 10.11
CA LEU A 401 2.53 20.96 11.07
C LEU A 401 1.21 21.23 10.35
N GLN A 402 1.18 22.15 9.38
CA GLN A 402 -0.04 22.41 8.58
C GLN A 402 -0.55 21.16 7.85
N CYS A 403 0.36 20.35 7.29
CA CYS A 403 -0.02 19.09 6.65
C CYS A 403 -0.60 18.08 7.66
N LEU A 404 -0.01 17.99 8.85
CA LEU A 404 -0.50 17.12 9.92
C LEU A 404 -1.84 17.57 10.48
N GLU A 405 -2.05 18.87 10.66
CA GLU A 405 -3.34 19.45 11.05
C GLU A 405 -4.42 19.15 10.01
N ARG A 406 -4.11 19.33 8.73
CA ARG A 406 -5.03 18.99 7.63
C ARG A 406 -5.35 17.49 7.57
N TRP A 407 -4.37 16.66 7.92
CA TRP A 407 -4.54 15.22 8.05
C TRP A 407 -5.20 14.81 9.37
N GLU A 408 -5.37 15.73 10.32
CA GLU A 408 -5.91 15.51 11.66
C GLU A 408 -5.05 14.56 12.52
N ALA A 409 -3.75 14.49 12.24
CA ALA A 409 -2.79 13.71 13.02
C ALA A 409 -2.34 14.50 14.27
N TYR A 410 -3.30 14.91 15.11
CA TYR A 410 -3.08 15.83 16.23
C TYR A 410 -2.07 15.31 17.25
N ALA A 411 -2.04 14.00 17.53
CA ALA A 411 -1.02 13.41 18.39
C ALA A 411 0.40 13.71 17.91
N LYS A 412 0.58 13.71 16.58
CA LYS A 412 1.87 13.98 15.94
C LYS A 412 2.17 15.49 15.86
N VAL A 413 1.15 16.34 15.73
CA VAL A 413 1.26 17.81 15.87
C VAL A 413 1.81 18.15 17.26
N GLU A 414 1.11 17.72 18.31
CA GLU A 414 1.50 17.98 19.70
C GLU A 414 2.92 17.47 19.99
N TRP A 415 3.24 16.26 19.51
CA TRP A 415 4.59 15.70 19.67
C TRP A 415 5.68 16.56 19.01
N LEU A 416 5.42 17.11 17.82
CA LEU A 416 6.37 17.99 17.13
C LEU A 416 6.50 19.35 17.83
N GLU A 417 5.39 19.94 18.27
CA GLU A 417 5.40 21.22 19.00
C GLU A 417 6.14 21.12 20.33
N ASN A 418 5.90 20.05 21.10
CA ASN A 418 6.59 19.82 22.36
C ASN A 418 8.10 19.65 22.19
N ARG A 419 8.55 19.05 21.08
CA ARG A 419 9.96 18.73 20.84
C ARG A 419 10.73 19.82 20.10
N TYR A 420 10.05 20.50 19.18
CA TYR A 420 10.67 21.44 18.23
C TYR A 420 10.01 22.81 18.20
N GLY A 421 9.02 23.08 19.07
CA GLY A 421 8.28 24.35 19.11
C GLY A 421 9.14 25.58 19.39
N MET A 422 10.34 25.42 19.97
CA MET A 422 11.31 26.51 20.10
C MET A 422 11.84 27.05 18.76
N TYR A 423 11.64 26.32 17.66
CA TYR A 423 12.01 26.72 16.31
C TYR A 423 10.82 27.31 15.52
N LEU A 424 9.63 27.39 16.12
CA LEU A 424 8.49 28.06 15.49
C LEU A 424 8.57 29.55 15.80
N SER A 425 8.56 30.37 14.75
CA SER A 425 8.34 31.80 14.89
C SER A 425 6.92 32.01 15.43
N ARG A 426 6.81 32.62 16.63
CA ARG A 426 5.52 33.01 17.21
C ARG A 426 4.95 34.25 16.55
#